data_AF-A0A8T4SYI1-F1
#
_entry.id   AF-A0A8T4SYI1-F1
#
_cell.length_a   1.000
_cell.length_b   1.000
_cell.length_c   1.000
_cell.angle_alpha   90.00
_cell.angle_beta   90.00
_cell.angle_gamma   90.00
#
_symmetry.space_group_name_H-M   'P 1'
#
loop_
_entity.id
_entity.type
_entity.pdbx_description
1 polymer ?
#
loop_
_entity_poly.entity_id
_entity_poly.type
_entity_poly.pdbx_seq_one_letter_code
_entity_poly.pdbx_strand_id
1 'polypeptide(L)'
;MIIWIFGILDLLALFTLVITHYGWIISPILILLMFLYLVAKGLIFFGELLSMMDLLVAFYFVLFVFGVRFDLLFYFGAILLLYKSIMSFSH
;
A
#
# COMPACT_ATOMS: atom_id res chain seq x y z
N MET A 1 16.13 -11.53 5.10
CA MET A 1 16.39 -10.79 3.84
C MET A 1 15.13 -10.53 3.02
N ILE A 2 14.37 -11.55 2.60
CA ILE A 2 13.15 -11.35 1.79
C ILE A 2 12.10 -10.49 2.52
N ILE A 3 11.92 -10.70 3.83
CA ILE A 3 10.97 -9.93 4.68
C ILE A 3 11.30 -8.42 4.65
N TRP A 4 12.57 -8.05 4.64
CA TRP A 4 13.01 -6.66 4.61
C TRP A 4 12.68 -5.98 3.27
N ILE A 5 12.75 -6.72 2.16
CA ILE A 5 12.35 -6.20 0.84
C ILE A 5 10.86 -5.85 0.86
N PHE A 6 10.01 -6.70 1.44
CA PHE A 6 8.60 -6.38 1.62
C PHE A 6 8.40 -5.15 2.51
N GLY A 7 9.14 -5.02 3.61
CA GLY A 7 9.07 -3.85 4.48
C GLY A 7 9.42 -2.53 3.76
N ILE A 8 10.45 -2.53 2.92
CA ILE A 8 10.84 -1.36 2.10
C ILE A 8 9.76 -1.03 1.07
N LEU A 9 9.22 -2.05 0.39
CA LEU A 9 8.15 -1.85 -0.60
C LEU A 9 6.84 -1.37 0.05
N ASP A 10 6.54 -1.81 1.27
CA ASP A 10 5.43 -1.29 2.07
C ASP A 10 5.62 0.19 2.44
N LEU A 11 6.84 0.59 2.80
CA LEU A 11 7.16 2.01 3.04
C LEU A 11 7.02 2.83 1.75
N LEU A 12 7.42 2.28 0.60
CA LEU A 12 7.26 2.94 -0.69
C LEU A 12 5.78 3.08 -1.08
N ALA A 13 4.98 2.05 -0.83
CA ALA A 13 3.53 2.08 -1.01
C ALA A 13 2.88 3.11 -0.08
N LEU A 14 3.29 3.16 1.20
CA LEU A 14 2.83 4.15 2.17
C LEU A 14 3.17 5.58 1.71
N PHE A 15 4.41 5.80 1.30
CA PHE A 15 4.86 7.10 0.79
C PHE A 15 4.05 7.53 -0.44
N THR A 16 3.85 6.59 -1.37
CA THR A 16 3.04 6.83 -2.58
C THR A 16 1.61 7.21 -2.18
N LEU A 17 0.99 6.45 -1.27
CA LEU A 17 -0.36 6.67 -0.76
C LEU A 17 -0.52 8.06 -0.11
N VAL A 18 0.42 8.46 0.76
CA VAL A 18 0.44 9.77 1.42
C VAL A 18 0.52 10.90 0.39
N ILE A 19 1.47 10.83 -0.54
CA ILE A 19 1.67 11.90 -1.51
C ILE A 19 0.48 11.99 -2.48
N THR A 20 -0.04 10.85 -2.95
CA THR A 20 -1.25 10.84 -3.79
C THR A 20 -2.47 11.40 -3.07
N HIS A 21 -2.59 11.17 -1.76
CA HIS A 21 -3.72 11.66 -0.97
C HIS A 21 -3.71 13.19 -0.82
N TYR A 22 -2.55 13.78 -0.56
CA TYR A 22 -2.41 15.24 -0.47
C TYR A 22 -2.38 15.95 -1.84
N GLY A 23 -2.63 15.22 -2.94
CA GLY A 23 -2.72 15.78 -4.29
C GLY A 23 -1.37 16.25 -4.85
N TRP A 24 -0.27 15.78 -4.29
CA TRP A 24 1.06 16.03 -4.82
C TRP A 24 1.29 15.14 -6.05
N ILE A 25 1.94 15.71 -7.07
CA ILE A 25 2.11 15.05 -8.37
C ILE A 25 3.03 13.84 -8.19
N ILE A 26 2.47 12.65 -8.38
CA ILE A 26 3.21 11.41 -8.54
C ILE A 26 3.00 10.89 -9.96
N SER A 27 4.05 10.27 -10.51
CA SER A 27 3.96 9.56 -11.78
C SER A 27 2.88 8.47 -11.72
N PRO A 28 1.92 8.43 -12.67
CA PRO A 28 0.92 7.35 -12.75
C PRO A 28 1.54 5.95 -12.79
N ILE A 29 2.77 5.84 -13.30
CA ILE A 29 3.55 4.59 -13.33
C ILE A 29 3.85 4.12 -11.90
N LEU A 30 4.22 5.01 -10.99
CA LEU A 30 4.50 4.65 -9.59
C LEU A 30 3.24 4.13 -8.89
N ILE A 31 2.09 4.77 -9.12
CA ILE A 31 0.79 4.33 -8.61
C ILE A 31 0.48 2.91 -9.11
N LEU A 32 0.65 2.67 -10.41
CA LEU A 32 0.43 1.36 -11.01
C LEU A 32 1.39 0.30 -10.44
N LEU A 33 2.66 0.64 -10.25
CA LEU A 33 3.64 -0.28 -9.67
C LEU A 33 3.29 -0.65 -8.22
N MET A 34 2.88 0.32 -7.40
CA MET A 34 2.48 0.07 -6.02
C MET A 34 1.17 -0.71 -5.94
N PHE A 35 0.23 -0.45 -6.85
CA PHE A 35 -0.97 -1.27 -7.02
C PHE A 35 -0.61 -2.73 -7.33
N LEU A 36 0.20 -2.97 -8.36
CA LEU A 36 0.61 -4.32 -8.76
C LEU A 36 1.36 -5.04 -7.64
N TYR A 37 2.22 -4.33 -6.92
CA TYR A 37 2.93 -4.86 -5.76
C TYR A 37 1.96 -5.34 -4.67
N LEU A 38 1.02 -4.49 -4.23
CA LEU A 38 0.06 -4.85 -3.18
C LEU A 38 -0.89 -5.97 -3.61
N VAL A 39 -1.31 -5.99 -4.88
CA VAL A 39 -2.09 -7.10 -5.44
C VAL A 39 -1.29 -8.39 -5.42
N ALA A 40 -0.06 -8.39 -5.94
CA ALA A 40 0.79 -9.57 -5.95
C ALA A 40 1.04 -10.08 -4.53
N LYS A 41 1.34 -9.20 -3.59
CA LYS A 41 1.55 -9.54 -2.18
C LYS A 41 0.28 -10.13 -1.54
N GLY A 42 -0.88 -9.49 -1.72
CA GLY A 42 -2.14 -9.99 -1.18
C GLY A 42 -2.56 -11.36 -1.77
N LEU A 43 -2.18 -11.65 -3.02
CA LEU A 43 -2.39 -12.95 -3.66
C LEU A 43 -1.38 -14.01 -3.21
N ILE A 44 -0.11 -13.66 -3.01
CA ILE A 44 0.93 -14.58 -2.52
C ILE A 44 0.58 -15.08 -1.11
N PHE A 45 0.12 -14.17 -0.25
CA PHE A 45 -0.25 -14.46 1.14
C PHE A 45 -1.77 -14.56 1.33
N PHE A 46 -2.47 -15.08 0.31
CA PHE A 46 -3.92 -15.21 0.33
C PHE A 46 -4.38 -16.14 1.46
N GLY A 47 -5.35 -15.68 2.26
CA GLY A 47 -5.82 -16.38 3.48
C GLY A 47 -5.30 -15.75 4.78
N GLU A 48 -4.24 -14.94 4.73
CA GLU A 48 -3.82 -14.12 5.87
C GLU A 48 -4.60 -12.80 5.88
N LEU A 49 -5.33 -12.52 6.97
CA LEU A 49 -6.16 -11.32 7.09
C LEU A 49 -5.37 -10.04 6.78
N LEU A 50 -4.18 -9.90 7.36
CA LEU A 50 -3.31 -8.73 7.14
C LEU A 50 -2.87 -8.56 5.68
N SER A 51 -2.81 -9.63 4.90
CA SER A 51 -2.42 -9.59 3.49
C SER A 51 -3.63 -9.39 2.58
N MET A 52 -4.82 -9.90 2.96
CA MET A 52 -6.07 -9.54 2.29
C MET A 52 -6.39 -8.04 2.42
N MET A 53 -5.97 -7.41 3.51
CA MET A 53 -6.11 -5.95 3.67
C MET A 53 -5.19 -5.16 2.74
N ASP A 54 -4.06 -5.72 2.27
CA ASP A 54 -3.22 -5.07 1.26
C ASP A 54 -4.01 -4.88 -0.06
N LEU A 55 -4.94 -5.80 -0.37
CA LEU A 55 -5.81 -5.69 -1.54
C LEU A 55 -6.80 -4.52 -1.43
N LEU A 56 -7.27 -4.20 -0.21
CA LEU A 56 -8.12 -3.03 0.02
C LEU A 56 -7.34 -1.73 -0.22
N VAL A 57 -6.08 -1.69 0.22
CA VAL A 57 -5.19 -0.55 -0.04
C VAL A 57 -4.85 -0.45 -1.53
N ALA A 58 -4.64 -1.58 -2.20
CA ALA A 58 -4.48 -1.61 -3.65
C ALA A 58 -5.72 -1.06 -4.38
N PHE A 59 -6.91 -1.49 -3.97
CA PHE A 59 -8.16 -0.96 -4.53
C PHE A 59 -8.28 0.55 -4.32
N TYR A 60 -7.82 1.06 -3.17
CA TYR A 60 -7.80 2.49 -2.90
C TYR A 60 -6.87 3.27 -3.84
N PHE A 61 -5.74 2.71 -4.27
CA PHE A 61 -4.92 3.33 -5.33
C PHE A 61 -5.66 3.49 -6.66
N VAL A 62 -6.54 2.54 -7.01
CA VAL A 62 -7.38 2.63 -8.22
C VAL A 62 -8.43 3.74 -8.06
N LEU A 63 -9.09 3.79 -6.90
CA LEU A 63 -10.07 4.85 -6.60
C LEU A 63 -9.45 6.25 -6.72
N PHE A 64 -8.19 6.41 -6.31
CA PHE A 64 -7.45 7.65 -6.47
C PHE A 64 -7.30 8.10 -7.93
N VAL A 65 -7.07 7.17 -8.85
CA VAL A 65 -6.95 7.49 -10.29
C VAL A 65 -8.25 8.09 -10.82
N PHE A 66 -9.40 7.68 -10.27
CA PHE A 66 -10.71 8.24 -10.59
C PHE A 66 -11.07 9.47 -9.75
N GLY A 67 -10.14 10.01 -8.95
CA GLY A 67 -10.35 11.19 -8.12
C GLY A 67 -11.21 10.94 -6.87
N VAL A 68 -11.48 9.69 -6.52
CA VAL A 68 -12.29 9.33 -5.36
C VAL A 68 -11.42 9.33 -4.10
N ARG A 69 -11.68 10.28 -3.21
CA ARG A 69 -10.95 10.44 -1.94
C ARG A 69 -11.81 9.96 -0.77
N PHE A 70 -11.41 8.85 -0.17
CA PHE A 70 -11.98 8.35 1.08
C PHE A 70 -10.95 8.48 2.21
N ASP A 71 -11.13 9.49 3.07
CA ASP A 71 -10.17 9.80 4.14
C ASP A 71 -10.04 8.65 5.16
N LEU A 72 -11.14 7.95 5.45
CA LEU A 72 -11.12 6.78 6.33
C LEU A 72 -10.25 5.64 5.77
N LEU A 73 -10.36 5.34 4.48
CA LEU A 73 -9.55 4.31 3.82
C LEU A 73 -8.08 4.71 3.76
N PHE A 74 -7.80 6.00 3.61
CA PHE A 74 -6.44 6.54 3.68
C PHE A 74 -5.80 6.28 5.05
N TYR A 75 -6.42 6.72 6.14
CA TYR A 75 -5.85 6.53 7.48
C TYR A 75 -5.67 5.05 7.81
N PHE A 76 -6.65 4.22 7.44
CA PHE A 76 -6.60 2.80 7.63
C PHE A 76 -5.44 2.14 6.87
N GLY A 77 -5.31 2.42 5.57
CA GLY A 77 -4.22 1.89 4.74
C GLY A 77 -2.86 2.38 5.20
N ALA A 78 -2.75 3.64 5.62
CA ALA A 78 -1.51 4.22 6.12
C ALA A 78 -1.03 3.54 7.41
N ILE A 79 -1.92 3.36 8.39
CA ILE A 79 -1.61 2.68 9.65
C ILE A 79 -1.22 1.22 9.39
N LEU A 80 -1.93 0.53 8.51
CA LEU A 80 -1.65 -0.86 8.18
C LEU A 80 -0.27 -1.04 7.55
N LEU A 81 0.05 -0.25 6.53
CA LEU A 81 1.35 -0.33 5.86
C LEU A 81 2.48 0.05 6.84
N LEU A 82 2.29 1.09 7.65
CA LEU A 82 3.26 1.48 8.67
C LEU A 82 3.52 0.35 9.68
N TYR A 83 2.46 -0.28 10.19
CA TYR A 83 2.56 -1.43 11.08
C TYR A 83 3.33 -2.58 10.44
N LYS A 84 2.99 -2.97 9.20
CA LYS A 84 3.66 -4.07 8.48
C LYS A 84 5.12 -3.76 8.19
N SER A 85 5.45 -2.52 7.84
CA SER A 85 6.83 -2.09 7.68
C SER A 85 7.62 -2.23 8.98
N ILE A 86 7.10 -1.74 10.11
CA ILE A 86 7.77 -1.84 11.42
C ILE A 86 8.01 -3.31 11.79
N MET A 87 6.99 -4.17 11.65
CA MET A 87 7.12 -5.59 11.96
C MET A 87 8.17 -6.27 11.06
N SER A 88 8.21 -5.92 9.78
CA SER A 88 9.16 -6.48 8.81
C SER A 88 10.63 -6.15 9.12
N PHE A 89 10.91 -5.02 9.78
CA PHE A 89 12.27 -4.65 10.22
C PHE A 89 12.63 -5.17 11.61
N SER A 90 11.64 -5.59 12.40
CA SER A 90 11.86 -6.15 13.75
C SER A 90 12.25 -7.64 13.75
N HIS A 91 12.10 -8.31 12.61
CA HIS A 91 12.40 -9.73 12.38
C HIS A 91 13.57 -9.90 11.38
#